data_AF-A0A2S0MA91-F1
#
_entry.id   AF-A0A2S0MA91-F1
#
_cell.length_a   1.000
_cell.length_b   1.000
_cell.length_c   1.000
_cell.angle_alpha   90.00
_cell.angle_beta   90.00
_cell.angle_gamma   90.00
#
_symmetry.space_group_name_H-M   'P 1'
#
loop_
_entity.id
_entity.type
_entity.pdbx_description
1 polymer ?
#
loop_
_entity_poly.entity_id
_entity_poly.type
_entity_poly.pdbx_seq_one_letter_code
_entity_poly.pdbx_strand_id
1 'polypeptide(L)'
;MATKLAASYPQVQVYVIQPSVLDLLRCIYFAPKGGKLGAIIPFALRDYYDDLEDALQVMDVYFYRLAPAYDERALRDLIRRAASQGVTDLIGTDAISAMTVARHMNWIPLRPGRGGITRAFFKALWNIHHRY
;
A
#
# COMPACT_ATOMS: atom_id res chain seq x y z
N MET A 1 -7.87 -9.22 4.16
CA MET A 1 -8.99 -9.10 5.13
C MET A 1 -10.32 -8.86 4.43
N ALA A 2 -10.44 -7.89 3.53
CA ALA A 2 -11.66 -7.66 2.75
C ALA A 2 -12.14 -8.86 1.93
N THR A 3 -11.23 -9.59 1.26
CA THR A 3 -11.58 -10.78 0.49
C THR A 3 -12.12 -11.91 1.37
N LYS A 4 -11.59 -12.05 2.60
CA LYS A 4 -12.10 -13.01 3.58
C LYS A 4 -13.48 -12.59 4.09
N LEU A 5 -13.68 -11.31 4.40
CA LEU A 5 -14.98 -10.77 4.82
C LEU A 5 -16.05 -10.95 3.73
N ALA A 6 -15.72 -10.65 2.47
CA ALA A 6 -16.63 -10.84 1.35
C ALA A 6 -16.98 -12.32 1.12
N ALA A 7 -16.03 -13.23 1.33
CA ALA A 7 -16.28 -14.67 1.25
C ALA A 7 -17.09 -15.20 2.44
N SER A 8 -16.86 -14.67 3.65
CA SER A 8 -17.58 -15.08 4.87
C SER A 8 -19.00 -14.52 4.95
N TYR A 9 -19.27 -13.39 4.30
CA TYR A 9 -20.57 -12.72 4.30
C TYR A 9 -20.98 -12.34 2.88
N PRO A 10 -21.29 -13.30 1.99
CA PRO A 10 -21.62 -13.02 0.59
C PRO A 10 -22.88 -12.16 0.43
N GLN A 11 -23.77 -12.15 1.42
CA GLN A 11 -24.97 -11.32 1.48
C GLN A 11 -24.66 -9.83 1.76
N VAL A 12 -23.46 -9.51 2.24
CA VAL A 12 -23.04 -8.14 2.58
C VAL A 12 -22.07 -7.64 1.52
N GLN A 13 -22.37 -6.48 0.93
CA GLN A 13 -21.39 -5.82 0.08
C GLN A 13 -20.24 -5.26 0.91
N VAL A 14 -19.01 -5.65 0.57
CA VAL A 14 -17.79 -5.16 1.22
C VAL A 14 -17.13 -4.11 0.34
N TYR A 15 -16.96 -2.91 0.89
CA TYR A 15 -16.24 -1.81 0.23
C TYR A 15 -14.87 -1.63 0.87
N VAL A 16 -13.81 -1.83 0.09
CA VAL A 16 -12.44 -1.71 0.59
C VAL A 16 -12.02 -0.24 0.60
N ILE A 17 -11.55 0.22 1.75
CA ILE A 17 -10.89 1.52 1.87
C ILE A 17 -9.44 1.35 1.43
N GLN A 18 -9.11 1.90 0.26
CA GLN A 18 -7.79 1.80 -0.34
C GLN A 18 -7.01 3.12 -0.15
N PRO A 19 -5.71 3.07 0.18
CA PRO A 19 -4.87 4.25 0.14
C PRO A 19 -4.78 4.80 -1.28
N SER A 20 -4.68 6.12 -1.37
CA SER A 20 -4.62 6.87 -2.62
C SER A 20 -3.18 7.26 -2.98
N VAL A 21 -2.97 7.69 -4.22
CA VAL A 21 -1.69 8.27 -4.67
C VAL A 21 -1.26 9.41 -3.74
N LEU A 22 -2.20 10.27 -3.32
CA LEU A 22 -1.91 11.36 -2.39
C LEU A 22 -1.39 10.85 -1.04
N ASP A 23 -1.93 9.73 -0.55
CA ASP A 23 -1.44 9.11 0.69
C ASP A 23 0.02 8.63 0.53
N LEU A 24 0.36 8.04 -0.63
CA LEU A 24 1.74 7.66 -0.94
C LEU A 24 2.66 8.88 -1.03
N LEU A 25 2.27 9.90 -1.79
CA LEU A 25 3.05 11.14 -1.92
C LEU A 25 3.30 11.79 -0.56
N ARG A 26 2.30 11.74 0.33
CA ARG A 26 2.44 12.21 1.70
C ARG A 26 3.45 11.38 2.49
N CYS A 27 3.43 10.06 2.37
CA CYS A 27 4.45 9.20 2.98
C CYS A 27 5.87 9.55 2.49
N ILE A 28 6.05 9.76 1.18
CA ILE A 28 7.36 10.13 0.59
C ILE A 28 7.81 11.51 1.08
N TYR A 29 6.90 12.48 1.11
CA TYR A 29 7.20 13.83 1.55
C TYR A 29 7.74 13.85 2.99
N PHE A 30 7.09 13.12 3.90
CA PHE A 30 7.47 13.03 5.32
C PHE A 30 8.48 11.93 5.65
N ALA A 31 8.97 11.17 4.66
CA ALA A 31 9.98 10.15 4.89
C ALA A 31 11.30 10.78 5.38
N PRO A 32 12.06 10.09 6.26
CA PRO A 32 13.37 10.55 6.70
C PRO A 32 14.31 10.80 5.50
N LYS A 33 14.96 11.97 5.48
CA LYS A 33 15.81 12.38 4.34
C LYS A 33 17.23 11.81 4.37
N GLY A 34 17.64 11.20 5.48
CA GLY A 34 18.97 10.59 5.63
C GLY A 34 19.07 9.13 5.16
N GLY A 35 17.95 8.54 4.76
CA GLY A 35 17.84 7.13 4.42
C GLY A 35 17.51 6.89 2.94
N LYS A 36 17.71 5.64 2.49
CA LYS A 36 17.30 5.20 1.16
C LYS A 36 15.86 4.70 1.23
N LEU A 37 14.96 5.42 0.57
CA LEU A 37 13.52 5.15 0.60
C LEU A 37 13.14 4.06 -0.41
N GLY A 38 12.23 3.18 -0.01
CA GLY A 38 11.55 2.24 -0.89
C GLY A 38 10.04 2.22 -0.65
N ALA A 39 9.30 1.61 -1.57
CA ALA A 39 7.87 1.38 -1.49
C ALA A 39 7.50 -0.02 -2.02
N ILE A 40 6.67 -0.74 -1.26
CA ILE A 40 6.00 -1.96 -1.71
C ILE A 40 4.50 -1.71 -1.72
N ILE A 41 3.89 -1.78 -2.90
CA ILE A 41 2.47 -1.46 -3.11
C ILE A 41 1.69 -2.75 -3.46
N PRO A 42 0.54 -3.02 -2.84
CA PRO A 42 -0.29 -4.17 -3.19
C PRO A 42 -0.77 -4.16 -4.64
N PHE A 43 -0.82 -5.32 -5.31
CA PHE A 43 -1.37 -5.46 -6.68
C PHE A 43 -2.80 -4.93 -6.83
N ALA A 44 -3.60 -4.99 -5.76
CA ALA A 44 -4.95 -4.44 -5.77
C ALA A 44 -5.01 -2.92 -5.99
N LEU A 45 -3.85 -2.25 -5.92
CA LEU A 45 -3.72 -0.83 -6.19
C LEU A 45 -3.04 -0.56 -7.52
N ARG A 46 -2.56 -1.57 -8.25
CA ARG A 46 -1.77 -1.44 -9.47
C ARG A 46 -2.30 -0.37 -10.43
N ASP A 47 -3.58 -0.42 -10.76
CA ASP A 47 -4.22 0.49 -11.71
C ASP A 47 -4.16 1.98 -11.27
N TYR A 48 -3.94 2.25 -9.99
CA TYR A 48 -3.75 3.61 -9.45
C TYR A 48 -2.28 4.07 -9.45
N TYR A 49 -1.32 3.15 -9.62
CA TYR A 49 0.11 3.41 -9.45
C TYR A 49 0.99 2.93 -10.62
N ASP A 50 0.42 2.34 -11.67
CA ASP A 50 1.20 1.77 -12.79
C ASP A 50 2.05 2.84 -13.53
N ASP A 51 1.59 4.10 -13.58
CA ASP A 51 2.32 5.20 -14.22
C ASP A 51 3.27 5.96 -13.29
N LEU A 52 3.45 5.50 -12.04
CA LEU A 52 4.20 6.24 -11.03
C LEU A 52 5.66 5.80 -10.90
N GLU A 53 6.10 4.69 -11.49
CA GLU A 53 7.47 4.19 -11.27
C GLU A 53 8.54 5.23 -11.64
N ASP A 54 8.43 5.83 -12.84
CA ASP A 54 9.34 6.89 -13.29
C ASP A 54 9.29 8.12 -12.38
N ALA A 55 8.08 8.54 -11.97
CA ALA A 55 7.89 9.68 -11.08
C ALA A 55 8.47 9.43 -9.68
N LEU A 56 8.31 8.22 -9.16
CA LEU A 56 8.83 7.81 -7.85
C LEU A 56 10.36 7.79 -7.86
N GLN A 57 10.97 7.36 -8.96
CA GLN A 57 12.43 7.41 -9.11
C GLN A 57 12.97 8.85 -9.06
N VAL A 58 12.29 9.80 -9.71
CA VAL A 58 12.62 11.24 -9.63
C VAL A 58 12.45 11.79 -8.21
N MET A 59 11.59 11.19 -7.40
CA MET A 59 11.35 11.55 -5.99
C MET A 59 12.25 10.80 -5.00
N ASP A 60 13.38 10.24 -5.46
CA ASP A 60 14.33 9.50 -4.62
C ASP A 60 13.73 8.24 -3.94
N VAL A 61 12.74 7.60 -4.57
CA VAL A 61 12.27 6.28 -4.17
C VAL A 61 13.07 5.23 -4.96
N TYR A 62 14.07 4.65 -4.31
CA TYR A 62 15.08 3.80 -4.95
C TYR A 62 14.66 2.34 -5.14
N PHE A 63 13.59 1.92 -4.48
CA PHE A 63 13.05 0.57 -4.60
C PHE A 63 11.55 0.65 -4.69
N TYR A 64 10.97 0.31 -5.84
CA TYR A 64 9.52 0.25 -6.01
C TYR A 64 9.12 -1.13 -6.52
N ARG A 65 8.22 -1.83 -5.81
CA ARG A 65 7.69 -3.11 -6.29
C ARG A 65 6.21 -3.26 -5.97
N LEU A 66 5.48 -3.77 -6.95
CA LEU A 66 4.14 -4.25 -6.74
C LEU A 66 4.18 -5.66 -6.11
N ALA A 67 3.29 -5.94 -5.16
CA ALA A 67 3.27 -7.19 -4.41
C ALA A 67 1.88 -7.80 -4.26
N PRO A 68 1.76 -9.14 -4.26
CA PRO A 68 0.54 -9.81 -3.87
C PRO A 68 0.23 -9.54 -2.38
N ALA A 69 -1.01 -9.18 -2.07
CA ALA A 69 -1.41 -8.78 -0.71
C ALA A 69 -1.42 -9.94 0.32
N TYR A 70 -1.36 -11.19 -0.14
CA TYR A 70 -1.55 -12.39 0.71
C TYR A 70 -0.47 -13.46 0.53
N ASP A 71 0.53 -13.22 -0.31
CA ASP A 71 1.66 -14.14 -0.43
C ASP A 71 2.81 -13.63 0.45
N GLU A 72 2.86 -14.18 1.66
CA GLU A 72 3.85 -13.86 2.66
C GLU A 72 5.28 -14.20 2.22
N ARG A 73 5.47 -15.28 1.44
CA ARG A 73 6.80 -15.66 0.95
C ARG A 73 7.30 -14.63 -0.05
N ALA A 74 6.45 -14.24 -1.00
CA ALA A 74 6.77 -13.20 -1.96
C ALA A 74 7.08 -11.85 -1.29
N LEU A 75 6.30 -11.47 -0.26
CA LEU A 75 6.55 -10.25 0.52
C LEU A 75 7.90 -10.31 1.25
N ARG A 76 8.23 -11.42 1.91
CA ARG A 76 9.53 -11.62 2.57
C ARG A 76 10.69 -11.51 1.58
N ASP A 77 10.55 -12.06 0.39
CA ASP A 77 11.57 -11.98 -0.65
C ASP A 77 11.76 -10.57 -1.20
N LEU A 78 10.67 -9.81 -1.36
CA LEU A 78 10.74 -8.40 -1.74
C LEU A 78 11.44 -7.55 -0.69
N ILE A 79 11.09 -7.75 0.58
CA ILE A 79 11.70 -7.04 1.72
C ILE A 79 13.19 -7.38 1.83
N ARG A 80 13.56 -8.65 1.65
CA ARG A 80 14.96 -9.09 1.60
C ARG A 80 15.72 -8.39 0.48
N ARG A 81 15.11 -8.27 -0.71
CA ARG A 81 15.71 -7.56 -1.84
C ARG A 81 15.87 -6.06 -1.55
N ALA A 82 14.87 -5.40 -0.99
CA ALA A 82 14.95 -4.01 -0.58
C ALA A 82 16.13 -3.77 0.38
N ALA A 83 16.23 -4.60 1.44
CA ALA A 83 17.35 -4.53 2.39
C ALA A 83 18.71 -4.75 1.71
N SER A 84 18.82 -5.72 0.80
CA SER A 84 20.07 -5.98 0.05
C SER A 84 20.50 -4.82 -0.85
N GLN A 85 19.56 -3.96 -1.24
CA GLN A 85 19.82 -2.75 -2.03
C GLN A 85 20.07 -1.52 -1.14
N GLY A 86 20.15 -1.71 0.19
CA GLY A 86 20.43 -0.66 1.15
C GLY A 86 19.23 0.21 1.51
N VAL A 87 18.00 -0.22 1.22
CA VAL A 87 16.79 0.49 1.65
C VAL A 87 16.73 0.51 3.18
N THR A 88 16.60 1.69 3.76
CA THR A 88 16.51 1.89 5.21
C THR A 88 15.09 2.20 5.66
N ASP A 89 14.29 2.81 4.79
CA ASP A 89 12.92 3.24 5.05
C ASP A 89 11.99 2.66 4.00
N LEU A 90 10.99 1.89 4.42
CA LEU A 90 10.10 1.17 3.51
C LEU A 90 8.64 1.54 3.73
N ILE A 91 8.05 2.17 2.71
CA ILE A 91 6.62 2.46 2.65
C ILE A 91 5.86 1.19 2.27
N GLY A 92 4.79 0.88 3.01
CA GLY A 92 3.87 -0.18 2.63
C GLY A 92 2.78 -0.40 3.67
N THR A 93 1.88 -1.34 3.38
CA THR A 93 0.74 -1.64 4.25
C THR A 93 1.18 -2.34 5.54
N ASP A 94 0.25 -2.51 6.49
CA ASP A 94 0.55 -3.18 7.77
C ASP A 94 1.06 -4.62 7.59
N ALA A 95 0.81 -5.25 6.42
CA ALA A 95 1.26 -6.60 6.09
C ALA A 95 2.80 -6.76 6.07
N ILE A 96 3.55 -5.68 5.83
CA ILE A 96 5.02 -5.72 5.82
C ILE A 96 5.66 -5.31 7.15
N SER A 97 4.89 -4.71 8.07
CA SER A 97 5.40 -4.07 9.30
C SER A 97 6.29 -4.98 10.16
N ALA A 98 5.84 -6.21 10.43
CA ALA A 98 6.62 -7.15 11.24
C ALA A 98 7.90 -7.63 10.53
N MET A 99 7.86 -7.74 9.20
CA MET A 99 8.95 -8.26 8.38
C MET A 99 10.06 -7.22 8.16
N THR A 100 9.73 -5.93 8.15
CA THR A 100 10.69 -4.82 8.03
C THR A 100 11.48 -4.62 9.31
N VAL A 101 10.82 -4.74 10.48
CA VAL A 101 11.49 -4.67 11.80
C VAL A 101 12.57 -5.74 11.93
N ALA A 102 12.29 -6.96 11.47
CA ALA A 102 13.25 -8.07 11.46
C ALA A 102 14.48 -7.83 10.56
N ARG A 103 14.48 -6.76 9.75
CA ARG A 103 15.57 -6.38 8.85
C ARG A 103 16.20 -5.04 9.20
N HIS A 104 15.89 -4.49 10.39
CA HIS A 104 16.35 -3.17 10.83
C HIS A 104 16.00 -2.04 9.87
N MET A 105 14.91 -2.19 9.12
CA MET A 105 14.36 -1.12 8.29
C MET A 105 13.24 -0.42 9.04
N ASN A 106 13.17 0.89 8.90
CA ASN A 106 12.04 1.68 9.36
C ASN A 106 10.84 1.44 8.45
N TRP A 107 9.67 1.19 9.03
CA TRP A 107 8.44 1.01 8.29
C TRP A 107 7.61 2.28 8.30
N ILE A 108 7.25 2.75 7.11
CA ILE A 108 6.38 3.90 6.92
C ILE A 108 4.98 3.38 6.52
N PRO A 109 3.96 3.53 7.38
CA PRO A 109 2.64 2.96 7.12
C PRO A 109 1.93 3.68 5.98
N LEU A 110 1.65 2.96 4.90
CA LEU A 110 0.75 3.41 3.84
C LEU A 110 -0.70 3.12 4.25
N ARG A 111 -1.38 4.14 4.79
CA ARG A 111 -2.77 4.04 5.25
C ARG A 111 -3.65 5.02 4.48
N PRO A 112 -4.92 4.66 4.23
CA PRO A 112 -5.86 5.57 3.59
C PRO A 112 -6.13 6.79 4.47
N GLY A 113 -5.94 7.97 3.90
CA GLY A 113 -6.36 9.22 4.50
C GLY A 113 -7.86 9.48 4.31
N ARG A 114 -8.29 10.70 4.65
CA ARG A 114 -9.69 11.14 4.52
C ARG A 114 -10.26 10.93 3.12
N GLY A 115 -9.47 11.17 2.08
CA GLY A 115 -9.92 10.97 0.69
C GLY A 115 -10.29 9.51 0.36
N GLY A 116 -9.51 8.54 0.86
CA GLY A 116 -9.81 7.12 0.69
C GLY A 116 -11.10 6.71 1.39
N ILE A 117 -11.32 7.22 2.61
CA ILE A 117 -12.54 6.97 3.41
C ILE A 117 -13.75 7.56 2.70
N THR A 118 -13.70 8.83 2.31
CA THR A 118 -14.79 9.55 1.63
C THR A 118 -15.20 8.84 0.34
N ARG A 119 -14.24 8.41 -0.49
CA ARG A 119 -14.52 7.69 -1.72
C ARG A 119 -15.18 6.33 -1.47
N ALA A 120 -14.70 5.56 -0.51
CA ALA A 120 -15.30 4.28 -0.16
C ALA A 120 -16.74 4.45 0.36
N PHE A 121 -16.97 5.48 1.18
CA PHE A 121 -18.30 5.82 1.70
C PHE A 121 -19.28 6.22 0.60
N PHE A 122 -18.91 7.15 -0.29
CA PHE A 122 -19.76 7.55 -1.42
C PHE A 122 -19.99 6.40 -2.40
N LYS A 123 -19.00 5.53 -2.63
CA LYS A 123 -19.19 4.32 -3.44
C LYS A 123 -20.21 3.37 -2.82
N ALA A 124 -20.20 3.23 -1.49
CA ALA A 124 -21.22 2.45 -0.79
C ALA A 124 -22.61 3.08 -0.92
N LEU A 125 -22.74 4.39 -0.67
CA LEU A 125 -24.01 5.12 -0.81
C LEU A 125 -24.59 5.03 -2.23
N TRP A 126 -23.77 5.28 -3.26
CA TRP A 126 -24.19 5.20 -4.65
C TRP A 126 -24.76 3.84 -5.00
N ASN A 127 -24.06 2.76 -4.62
CA ASN A 127 -24.53 1.40 -4.88
C ASN A 127 -25.80 1.02 -4.11
N ILE A 128 -26.01 1.57 -2.90
CA ILE A 128 -27.28 1.39 -2.18
C ILE A 128 -28.40 2.11 -2.92
N HIS A 129 -28.16 3.35 -3.35
CA HIS A 129 -29.17 4.16 -4.04
C HIS A 129 -29.60 3.58 -5.39
N HIS A 130 -28.68 2.93 -6.12
CA HIS A 130 -28.96 2.30 -7.42
C HIS A 130 -29.36 0.82 -7.34
N ARG A 131 -29.53 0.26 -6.14
CA ARG A 131 -30.04 -1.10 -5.93
C ARG A 131 -31.52 -1.14 -5.57
N TYR A 132 -32.13 0.02 -5.35
CA TYR A 132 -33.56 0.25 -5.21
C TYR A 132 -34.04 1.15 -6.35
#